data_AF-A0A839TDK3-F1
#
_entry.id   AF-A0A839TDK3-F1
#
_cell.length_a   1.000
_cell.length_b   1.000
_cell.length_c   1.000
_cell.angle_alpha   90.00
_cell.angle_beta   90.00
_cell.angle_gamma   90.00
#
_symmetry.space_group_name_H-M   'P 1'
#
loop_
_entity.id
_entity.type
_entity.pdbx_description
1 polymer ?
#
loop_
_entity_poly.entity_id
_entity_poly.type
_entity_poly.pdbx_seq_one_letter_code
_entity_poly.pdbx_strand_id
1 'polypeptide(L)'
;MALPAIVVSHTVAVAALKEGLSLCQSIISYRIATQQIELQRDRMHAEANIIIQQLDHDYKVKLANLNTIADAHKITLKGINTSSKEVVNMVESGQLELDKYLNIIVSPDVSNDIKQSMMTVISQLSQQQAQLVNNHMQSSQAPINAFAMMLDRMRDSDQPRTFTDVS
;
A
#
# COMPACT_ATOMS: atom_id res chain seq x y z
N MET A 1 78.29 50.03 -39.32
CA MET A 1 77.14 49.14 -39.08
C MET A 1 76.50 49.55 -37.77
N ALA A 2 75.29 50.12 -37.81
CA ALA A 2 74.54 50.50 -36.61
C ALA A 2 73.63 49.33 -36.22
N LEU A 3 73.66 48.95 -34.94
CA LEU A 3 72.70 48.00 -34.36
C LEU A 3 71.28 48.62 -34.44
N PRO A 4 70.26 47.88 -34.89
CA PRO A 4 68.90 48.38 -34.87
C PRO A 4 68.44 48.41 -33.41
N ALA A 5 68.38 49.61 -32.82
CA ALA A 5 67.68 49.82 -31.57
C ALA A 5 66.20 49.59 -31.84
N ILE A 6 65.67 48.45 -31.40
CA ILE A 6 64.22 48.24 -31.31
C ILE A 6 63.73 49.16 -30.19
N VAL A 7 63.37 50.38 -30.55
CA VAL A 7 62.62 51.28 -29.68
C VAL A 7 61.20 50.75 -29.64
N VAL A 8 60.93 49.80 -28.75
CA VAL A 8 59.54 49.47 -28.38
C VAL A 8 58.99 50.75 -27.74
N SER A 9 58.03 51.41 -28.39
CA SER A 9 57.48 52.65 -27.85
C SER A 9 56.89 52.36 -26.47
N HIS A 10 57.17 53.23 -25.50
CA HIS A 10 56.69 53.13 -24.11
C HIS A 10 55.17 52.85 -24.04
N THR A 11 54.41 53.31 -25.03
CA THR A 11 52.98 53.04 -25.21
C THR A 11 52.63 51.56 -25.45
N VAL A 12 53.43 50.82 -26.22
CA VAL A 12 53.21 49.38 -26.49
C VAL A 12 53.49 48.54 -25.24
N ALA A 13 54.55 48.88 -24.50
CA ALA A 13 54.89 48.19 -23.25
C ALA A 13 53.81 48.39 -22.17
N VAL A 14 53.28 49.62 -22.04
CA VAL A 14 52.19 49.92 -21.10
C VAL A 14 50.87 49.22 -21.51
N ALA A 15 50.56 49.16 -22.80
CA ALA A 15 49.38 48.46 -23.30
C ALA A 15 49.46 46.94 -23.02
N ALA A 16 50.60 46.31 -23.32
CA ALA A 16 50.83 44.89 -23.04
C ALA A 16 50.73 44.58 -21.54
N LEU A 17 51.22 45.47 -20.68
CA LEU A 17 51.12 45.31 -19.22
C LEU A 17 49.66 45.42 -18.72
N LYS A 18 48.88 46.34 -19.30
CA LYS A 18 47.44 46.49 -18.98
C LYS A 18 46.64 45.27 -19.43
N GLU A 19 46.90 44.76 -20.63
CA GLU A 19 46.27 43.53 -21.14
C GLU A 19 46.67 42.30 -20.31
N GLY A 20 47.94 42.18 -19.94
CA GLY A 20 48.43 41.12 -19.06
C GLY A 20 47.77 41.14 -17.67
N LEU A 21 47.63 42.33 -17.06
CA LEU A 21 46.90 42.48 -15.79
C LEU A 21 45.42 42.12 -15.94
N SER A 22 44.78 42.52 -17.04
CA SER A 22 43.39 42.18 -17.33
C SER A 22 43.20 40.67 -17.50
N LEU A 23 44.12 39.99 -18.19
CA LEU A 23 44.12 38.53 -18.34
C LEU A 23 44.29 37.84 -16.98
N CYS A 24 45.25 38.27 -16.16
CA CYS A 24 45.43 37.73 -14.80
C CYS A 24 44.17 37.87 -13.94
N GLN A 25 43.50 39.03 -14.01
CA GLN A 25 42.25 39.26 -13.29
C GLN A 25 41.12 38.36 -13.81
N SER A 26 41.04 38.14 -15.13
CA SER A 26 40.09 37.21 -15.74
C SER A 26 40.32 35.76 -15.28
N ILE A 27 41.58 35.31 -15.24
CA ILE A 27 41.96 33.97 -14.77
C ILE A 27 41.58 33.76 -13.30
N ILE A 28 41.82 34.77 -12.44
CA ILE A 28 41.45 34.71 -11.03
C ILE A 28 39.94 34.61 -10.88
N SER A 29 39.18 35.46 -11.57
CA SER A 29 37.71 35.42 -11.56
C SER A 29 37.16 34.08 -12.04
N TYR A 30 37.74 33.52 -13.11
CA TYR A 30 37.36 32.19 -13.60
C TYR A 30 37.62 31.08 -12.57
N ARG A 31 38.78 31.11 -11.90
CA ARG A 31 39.11 30.15 -10.84
C ARG A 31 38.15 30.22 -9.66
N ILE A 32 37.81 31.43 -9.21
CA ILE A 32 36.84 31.64 -8.12
C ILE A 32 35.46 31.11 -8.53
N ALA A 33 34.99 31.43 -9.73
CA ALA A 33 33.71 30.93 -10.23
C ALA A 33 33.69 29.39 -10.32
N THR A 34 34.79 28.78 -10.78
CA THR A 34 34.91 27.32 -10.87
C THR A 34 34.85 26.68 -9.48
N GLN A 35 35.57 27.23 -8.49
CA GLN A 35 35.52 26.73 -7.10
C GLN A 35 34.13 26.87 -6.48
N GLN A 36 33.40 27.94 -6.77
CA GLN A 36 32.02 28.10 -6.31
C GLN A 36 31.08 27.06 -6.91
N ILE A 37 31.25 26.73 -8.19
CA ILE A 37 30.47 25.67 -8.85
C ILE A 37 30.77 24.31 -8.23
N GLU A 38 32.04 24.00 -7.93
CA GLU A 38 32.43 22.75 -7.27
C GLU A 38 31.80 22.64 -5.88
N LEU A 39 31.87 23.69 -5.07
CA LEU A 39 31.22 23.72 -3.74
C LEU A 39 29.70 23.57 -3.83
N GLN A 40 29.05 24.19 -4.81
CA GLN A 40 27.61 24.04 -5.04
C GLN A 40 27.27 22.60 -5.46
N ARG A 41 28.07 22.00 -6.34
CA ARG A 41 27.90 20.61 -6.76
C ARG A 41 28.02 19.65 -5.59
N ASP A 42 29.01 19.83 -4.73
CA ASP A 42 29.20 18.99 -3.55
C ASP A 42 28.02 19.08 -2.57
N ARG A 43 27.49 20.30 -2.34
CA ARG A 43 26.27 20.49 -1.55
C ARG A 43 25.07 19.80 -2.18
N MET A 44 24.87 19.96 -3.48
CA MET A 44 23.77 19.32 -4.21
C MET A 44 23.86 17.80 -4.13
N HIS A 45 25.06 17.20 -4.24
CA HIS A 45 25.24 15.76 -4.07
C HIS A 45 24.96 15.30 -2.64
N ALA A 46 25.36 16.06 -1.63
CA ALA A 46 25.06 15.75 -0.24
C ALA A 46 23.55 15.78 0.03
N GLU A 47 22.84 16.81 -0.44
CA GLU A 47 21.38 16.93 -0.33
C GLU A 47 20.67 15.81 -1.09
N ALA A 48 21.10 15.50 -2.32
CA ALA A 48 20.54 14.42 -3.12
C ALA A 48 20.70 13.06 -2.42
N ASN A 49 21.86 12.80 -1.80
CA ASN A 49 22.08 11.56 -1.03
C ASN A 49 21.13 11.44 0.16
N ILE A 50 20.88 12.54 0.89
CA ILE A 50 19.92 12.56 2.00
C ILE A 50 18.52 12.21 1.49
N ILE A 51 18.09 12.84 0.39
CA ILE A 51 16.77 12.58 -0.21
C ILE A 51 16.65 11.12 -0.67
N ILE A 52 17.69 10.58 -1.33
CA ILE A 52 17.68 9.18 -1.79
C ILE A 52 17.59 8.21 -0.61
N GLN A 53 18.31 8.47 0.48
CA GLN A 53 18.24 7.64 1.70
C GLN A 53 16.84 7.69 2.32
N GLN A 54 16.22 8.87 2.36
CA GLN A 54 14.86 9.03 2.85
C GLN A 54 13.85 8.28 1.96
N LEU A 55 13.99 8.38 0.65
CA LEU A 55 13.11 7.70 -0.30
C LEU A 55 13.23 6.17 -0.19
N ASP A 56 14.45 5.64 -0.04
CA ASP A 56 14.70 4.21 0.17
C ASP A 56 14.09 3.72 1.49
N HIS A 57 14.18 4.53 2.55
CA HIS A 57 13.54 4.23 3.83
C HIS A 57 12.01 4.18 3.69
N ASP A 58 11.40 5.23 3.13
CA ASP A 58 9.95 5.32 2.95
C ASP A 58 9.41 4.17 2.09
N TYR A 59 10.14 3.82 1.01
CA TYR A 59 9.81 2.69 0.16
C TYR A 59 9.85 1.36 0.94
N LYS A 60 10.89 1.12 1.73
CA LYS A 60 11.00 -0.10 2.56
C LYS A 60 9.88 -0.21 3.58
N VAL A 61 9.49 0.89 4.22
CA VAL A 61 8.36 0.92 5.16
C VAL A 61 7.05 0.60 4.42
N LYS A 62 6.79 1.23 3.26
CA LYS A 62 5.61 0.94 2.44
C LYS A 62 5.57 -0.54 2.01
N LEU A 63 6.70 -1.11 1.59
CA LEU A 63 6.79 -2.52 1.20
C LEU A 63 6.56 -3.48 2.37
N ALA A 64 7.12 -3.19 3.55
CA ALA A 64 6.90 -4.00 4.75
C ALA A 64 5.41 -4.00 5.18
N ASN A 65 4.75 -2.84 5.08
CA ASN A 65 3.32 -2.72 5.34
C ASN A 65 2.50 -3.57 4.34
N LEU A 66 2.80 -3.47 3.04
CA LEU A 66 2.15 -4.28 2.00
C LEU A 66 2.30 -5.78 2.26
N ASN A 67 3.49 -6.25 2.63
CA ASN A 67 3.72 -7.67 2.93
C ASN A 67 2.92 -8.12 4.16
N THR A 68 2.91 -7.31 5.22
CA THR A 68 2.11 -7.60 6.44
C THR A 68 0.62 -7.76 6.11
N ILE A 69 0.12 -6.97 5.15
CA ILE A 69 -1.27 -7.02 4.71
C ILE A 69 -1.55 -8.25 3.85
N ALA A 70 -0.67 -8.57 2.93
CA ALA A 70 -0.79 -9.78 2.13
C ALA A 70 -0.86 -11.03 3.02
N ASP A 71 -0.02 -11.08 4.06
CA ASP A 71 -0.02 -12.17 5.03
C ASP A 71 -1.29 -12.18 5.89
N ALA A 72 -1.70 -11.03 6.43
CA ALA A 72 -2.95 -10.92 7.18
C ALA A 72 -4.15 -11.33 6.34
N HIS A 73 -4.23 -10.88 5.08
CA HIS A 73 -5.29 -11.23 4.14
C HIS A 73 -5.32 -12.73 3.84
N LYS A 74 -4.15 -13.35 3.64
CA LYS A 74 -4.03 -14.80 3.44
C LYS A 74 -4.53 -15.59 4.65
N ILE A 75 -4.19 -15.14 5.87
CA ILE A 75 -4.68 -15.75 7.12
C ILE A 75 -6.21 -15.60 7.22
N THR A 76 -6.72 -14.40 6.95
CA THR A 76 -8.15 -14.11 6.96
C THR A 76 -8.91 -14.96 5.94
N LEU A 77 -8.46 -15.03 4.69
CA LEU A 77 -9.05 -15.87 3.64
C LEU A 77 -9.06 -17.36 4.04
N LYS A 78 -7.97 -17.85 4.62
CA LYS A 78 -7.89 -19.23 5.11
C LYS A 78 -8.90 -19.49 6.22
N GLY A 79 -9.05 -18.55 7.16
CA GLY A 79 -10.05 -18.62 8.23
C GLY A 79 -11.48 -18.63 7.69
N ILE A 80 -11.78 -17.73 6.75
CA ILE A 80 -13.10 -17.65 6.09
C ILE A 80 -13.39 -18.96 5.34
N ASN A 81 -12.45 -19.49 4.56
CA ASN A 81 -12.66 -20.75 3.83
C ASN A 81 -12.94 -21.93 4.77
N THR A 82 -12.21 -22.05 5.88
CA THR A 82 -12.47 -23.12 6.86
C THR A 82 -13.83 -22.94 7.53
N SER A 83 -14.13 -21.74 8.02
CA SER A 83 -15.42 -21.44 8.66
C SER A 83 -16.60 -21.63 7.70
N SER A 84 -16.46 -21.19 6.45
CA SER A 84 -17.49 -21.33 5.43
C SER A 84 -17.72 -22.80 5.07
N LYS A 85 -16.66 -23.61 4.95
CA LYS A 85 -16.80 -25.06 4.75
C LYS A 85 -17.54 -25.74 5.90
N GLU A 86 -17.23 -25.40 7.14
CA GLU A 86 -17.91 -25.95 8.31
C GLU A 86 -19.39 -25.56 8.34
N VAL A 87 -19.70 -24.28 8.08
CA VAL A 87 -21.09 -23.79 8.04
C VAL A 87 -21.87 -24.44 6.91
N VAL A 88 -21.30 -24.57 5.70
CA VAL A 88 -21.93 -25.25 4.57
C VAL A 88 -22.25 -26.70 4.92
N ASN A 89 -21.30 -27.43 5.53
CA ASN A 89 -21.54 -28.81 5.97
C ASN A 89 -22.67 -28.91 7.01
N MET A 90 -22.76 -27.96 7.95
CA MET A 90 -23.85 -27.91 8.95
C MET A 90 -25.20 -27.60 8.30
N VAL A 91 -25.24 -26.69 7.33
CA VAL A 91 -26.45 -26.35 6.56
C VAL A 91 -26.93 -27.55 5.73
N GLU A 92 -26.03 -28.23 5.03
CA GLU A 92 -26.36 -29.45 4.26
C GLU A 92 -26.85 -30.59 5.16
N SER A 93 -26.21 -30.78 6.32
CA SER A 93 -26.63 -31.80 7.29
C SER A 93 -28.02 -31.49 7.86
N GLY A 94 -28.30 -30.22 8.19
CA GLY A 94 -29.62 -29.79 8.64
C GLY A 94 -30.69 -29.93 7.55
N GLN A 95 -30.34 -29.67 6.30
CA GLN A 95 -31.23 -29.89 5.15
C GLN A 95 -31.61 -31.38 4.99
N LEU A 96 -30.63 -32.27 5.11
CA LEU A 96 -30.86 -33.73 5.06
C LEU A 96 -31.78 -34.21 6.20
N GLU A 97 -31.62 -33.67 7.42
CA GLU A 97 -32.52 -33.98 8.52
C GLU A 97 -33.92 -33.44 8.29
N LEU A 98 -34.06 -32.20 7.80
CA LEU A 98 -35.35 -31.61 7.44
C LEU A 98 -36.08 -32.46 6.39
N ASP A 99 -35.39 -32.87 5.32
CA ASP A 99 -35.97 -33.72 4.28
C ASP A 99 -36.41 -35.08 4.82
N LYS A 100 -35.64 -35.64 5.77
CA LYS A 100 -36.00 -36.89 6.45
C LYS A 100 -37.27 -36.72 7.28
N TYR A 101 -37.39 -35.66 8.07
CA TYR A 101 -38.58 -35.39 8.88
C TYR A 101 -39.81 -35.06 8.01
N LEU A 102 -39.64 -34.25 6.97
CA LEU A 102 -40.70 -33.93 6.01
C LEU A 102 -41.26 -35.21 5.37
N ASN A 103 -40.39 -36.11 4.90
CA ASN A 103 -40.79 -37.39 4.30
C ASN A 103 -41.58 -38.30 5.26
N ILE A 104 -41.30 -38.25 6.57
CA ILE A 104 -42.04 -39.04 7.56
C ILE A 104 -43.43 -38.42 7.82
N ILE A 105 -43.54 -37.09 7.85
CA ILE A 105 -44.83 -36.40 8.10
C ILE A 105 -45.83 -36.63 6.96
N VAL A 106 -45.38 -36.69 5.71
CA VAL A 106 -46.26 -36.98 4.56
C VAL A 106 -46.65 -38.45 4.43
N SER A 107 -46.07 -39.34 5.26
CA SER A 107 -46.43 -40.76 5.26
C SER A 107 -47.85 -40.99 5.81
N PRO A 108 -48.68 -41.80 5.13
CA PRO A 108 -50.07 -42.04 5.53
C PRO A 108 -50.21 -42.83 6.83
N ASP A 109 -49.20 -43.62 7.22
CA ASP A 109 -49.26 -44.54 8.36
C ASP A 109 -48.77 -43.94 9.70
N VAL A 110 -48.51 -42.63 9.74
CA VAL A 110 -47.95 -41.94 10.91
C VAL A 110 -49.04 -41.25 11.73
N SER A 111 -49.05 -41.47 13.05
CA SER A 111 -50.04 -40.88 13.97
C SER A 111 -49.95 -39.35 14.01
N ASN A 112 -51.08 -38.69 14.31
CA ASN A 112 -51.14 -37.23 14.39
C ASN A 112 -50.19 -36.64 15.45
N ASP A 113 -50.00 -37.31 16.58
CA ASP A 113 -49.07 -36.87 17.63
C ASP A 113 -47.61 -36.86 17.12
N ILE A 114 -47.23 -37.86 16.33
CA ILE A 114 -45.90 -37.92 15.71
C ILE A 114 -45.75 -36.81 14.66
N LYS A 115 -46.78 -36.56 13.84
CA LYS A 115 -46.78 -35.46 12.86
C LYS A 115 -46.61 -34.09 13.53
N GLN A 116 -47.30 -33.89 14.66
CA GLN A 116 -47.26 -32.62 15.40
C GLN A 116 -45.92 -32.42 16.13
N SER A 117 -45.36 -33.49 16.68
CA SER A 117 -43.99 -33.48 17.22
C SER A 117 -42.95 -33.20 16.13
N MET A 118 -43.06 -33.83 14.95
CA MET A 118 -42.14 -33.59 13.84
C MET A 118 -42.26 -32.20 13.21
N MET A 119 -43.47 -31.63 13.12
CA MET A 119 -43.67 -30.22 12.73
C MET A 119 -42.94 -29.26 13.68
N THR A 120 -42.94 -29.58 14.98
CA THR A 120 -42.21 -28.80 15.98
C THR A 120 -40.70 -28.89 15.77
N VAL A 121 -40.18 -30.09 15.49
CA VAL A 121 -38.74 -30.32 15.17
C VAL A 121 -38.34 -29.59 13.89
N ILE A 122 -39.16 -29.64 12.83
CA ILE A 122 -38.92 -28.93 11.57
C ILE A 122 -38.82 -27.41 11.79
N SER A 123 -39.73 -26.84 12.58
CA SER A 123 -39.72 -25.41 12.92
C SER A 123 -38.43 -25.03 13.66
N GLN A 124 -38.00 -25.84 14.63
CA GLN A 124 -36.77 -25.62 15.38
C GLN A 124 -35.51 -25.73 14.50
N LEU A 125 -35.42 -26.76 13.65
CA LEU A 125 -34.31 -26.93 12.69
C LEU A 125 -34.25 -25.77 11.69
N SER A 126 -35.40 -25.33 11.17
CA SER A 126 -35.46 -24.19 10.24
C SER A 126 -34.98 -22.89 10.90
N GLN A 127 -35.34 -22.67 12.16
CA GLN A 127 -34.89 -21.51 12.93
C GLN A 127 -33.38 -21.57 13.22
N GLN A 128 -32.84 -22.74 13.56
CA GLN A 128 -31.40 -22.95 13.74
C GLN A 128 -30.62 -22.70 12.46
N GLN A 129 -31.13 -23.15 11.30
CA GLN A 129 -30.51 -22.94 10.00
C GLN A 129 -30.45 -21.45 9.63
N ALA A 130 -31.54 -20.70 9.86
CA ALA A 130 -31.57 -19.25 9.66
C ALA A 130 -30.59 -18.50 10.58
N GLN A 131 -30.45 -18.93 11.83
CA GLN A 131 -29.47 -18.38 12.78
C GLN A 131 -28.02 -18.67 12.35
N LEU A 132 -27.73 -19.89 11.90
CA LEU A 132 -26.41 -20.27 11.38
C LEU A 132 -25.99 -19.38 10.20
N VAL A 133 -26.89 -19.15 9.24
CA VAL A 133 -26.65 -18.27 8.09
C VAL A 133 -26.38 -16.83 8.54
N ASN A 134 -27.22 -16.28 9.42
CA ASN A 134 -27.02 -14.92 9.93
C ASN A 134 -25.71 -14.76 10.71
N ASN A 135 -25.36 -15.74 11.55
CA ASN A 135 -24.11 -15.74 12.31
C ASN A 135 -22.90 -15.81 11.38
N HIS A 136 -22.96 -16.61 10.31
CA HIS A 136 -21.90 -16.68 9.32
C HIS A 136 -21.71 -15.36 8.56
N MET A 137 -22.81 -14.69 8.18
CA MET A 137 -22.76 -13.37 7.56
C MET A 137 -22.10 -12.34 8.49
N GLN A 138 -22.53 -12.27 9.76
CA GLN A 138 -21.96 -11.35 10.75
C GLN A 138 -20.48 -11.64 11.03
N SER A 139 -20.12 -12.93 11.17
CA SER A 139 -18.74 -13.38 11.38
C SER A 139 -17.82 -13.03 10.21
N SER A 140 -18.35 -12.96 8.99
CA SER A 140 -17.57 -12.64 7.79
C SER A 140 -17.37 -11.14 7.61
N GLN A 141 -18.28 -10.31 8.15
CA GLN A 141 -18.24 -8.86 8.02
C GLN A 141 -17.04 -8.22 8.74
N ALA A 142 -16.75 -8.66 9.96
CA ALA A 142 -15.65 -8.10 10.77
C ALA A 142 -14.27 -8.21 10.10
N PRO A 143 -13.83 -9.39 9.59
CA PRO A 143 -12.57 -9.49 8.87
C PRO A 143 -12.53 -8.69 7.56
N ILE A 144 -13.64 -8.61 6.83
CA ILE A 144 -13.75 -7.81 5.59
C ILE A 144 -13.60 -6.31 5.91
N ASN A 145 -14.27 -5.82 6.94
CA ASN A 145 -14.18 -4.43 7.37
C ASN A 145 -12.79 -4.09 7.89
N ALA A 146 -12.17 -4.97 8.68
CA ALA A 146 -10.80 -4.79 9.16
C ALA A 146 -9.80 -4.68 7.99
N PHE A 147 -9.97 -5.52 6.96
CA PHE A 147 -9.17 -5.45 5.74
C PHE A 147 -9.40 -4.13 4.98
N ALA A 148 -10.65 -3.69 4.82
CA ALA A 148 -10.98 -2.41 4.18
C ALA A 148 -10.34 -1.21 4.91
N MET A 149 -10.44 -1.17 6.24
CA MET A 149 -9.81 -0.11 7.06
C MET A 149 -8.28 -0.13 6.97
N MET A 150 -7.68 -1.31 6.85
CA MET A 150 -6.23 -1.47 6.70
C MET A 150 -5.74 -0.97 5.33
N LEU A 151 -6.50 -1.24 4.26
CA LEU A 151 -6.25 -0.69 2.93
C LEU A 151 -6.37 0.84 2.91
N ASP A 152 -7.41 1.39 3.54
CA ASP A 152 -7.59 2.85 3.62
C ASP A 152 -6.47 3.55 4.40
N ARG A 153 -5.89 2.89 5.43
CA ARG A 153 -4.75 3.44 6.21
C ARG A 153 -3.43 3.50 5.45
N MET A 154 -3.26 2.69 4.40
CA MET A 154 -2.05 2.73 3.57
C MET A 154 -2.09 3.79 2.48
N ARG A 155 -3.27 4.32 2.21
CA ARG A 155 -3.45 5.30 1.15
C ARG A 155 -2.83 6.63 1.58
N ASP A 156 -2.19 7.32 0.64
CA ASP A 156 -1.69 8.65 0.90
C ASP A 156 -2.85 9.55 1.37
N SER A 157 -2.61 10.38 2.39
CA SER A 157 -3.61 11.16 3.13
C SER A 157 -4.50 12.05 2.27
N ASP A 158 -4.11 12.28 1.03
CA ASP A 158 -4.66 13.28 0.12
C ASP A 158 -5.69 12.67 -0.84
N GLN A 159 -6.00 11.38 -0.70
CA GLN A 159 -6.94 10.69 -1.57
C GLN A 159 -8.22 10.22 -0.82
N PRO A 160 -9.43 10.42 -1.40
CA PRO A 160 -10.72 10.17 -0.74
C PRO A 160 -10.98 8.68 -0.48
N ARG A 161 -11.41 8.27 0.72
CA ARG A 161 -11.45 6.85 1.12
C ARG A 161 -12.49 6.08 0.31
N THR A 162 -12.07 5.07 -0.45
CA THR A 162 -12.97 4.35 -1.38
C THR A 162 -13.89 3.37 -0.67
N PHE A 163 -13.50 2.87 0.51
CA PHE A 163 -14.21 1.76 1.15
C PHE A 163 -14.91 2.16 2.46
N THR A 164 -14.53 3.28 3.08
CA THR A 164 -15.11 3.75 4.35
C THR A 164 -15.95 5.02 4.25
N ASP A 165 -15.86 5.78 3.15
CA ASP A 165 -16.72 6.98 2.92
C ASP A 165 -18.05 6.64 2.21
N VAL A 166 -18.30 5.37 1.89
CA VAL A 166 -19.59 4.93 1.33
C VAL A 166 -20.51 4.53 2.49
N SER A 167 -21.12 5.52 3.12
CA SER A 167 -22.20 5.37 4.11
C SER A 167 -23.44 6.14 3.68
#